data_AF-T1A377-F1
#
_entry.id   AF-T1A377-F1
#
_cell.length_a   1.000
_cell.length_b   1.000
_cell.length_c   1.000
_cell.angle_alpha   90.00
_cell.angle_beta   90.00
_cell.angle_gamma   90.00
#
_symmetry.space_group_name_H-M   'P 1'
#
loop_
_entity.id
_entity.type
_entity.pdbx_description
1 polymer ?
#
loop_
_entity_poly.entity_id
_entity_poly.type
_entity_poly.pdbx_seq_one_letter_code
_entity_poly.pdbx_strand_id
1 'polypeptide(L)' 'DNLFYGHGFTGQLQAAGARTLGATVFGYWVRDPERYGVAEFDAAGRVVGLEEKPAQPRSSYAVTGLYFYDGRASDFAAS' A
#
# COMPACT_ATOMS: atom_id res chain seq x y z
N ASP A 1 -3.66 16.01 1.98
CA ASP A 1 -5.03 15.67 2.43
C ASP A 1 -5.07 14.37 3.23
N ASN A 2 -4.10 13.47 3.07
CA ASN A 2 -3.96 12.30 3.94
C ASN A 2 -3.61 12.65 5.40
N LEU A 3 -4.39 12.13 6.34
CA LEU A 3 -4.16 12.21 7.78
C LEU A 3 -4.02 10.80 8.33
N PHE A 4 -2.89 10.53 8.98
CA PHE A 4 -2.61 9.24 9.61
C PHE A 4 -2.54 9.42 11.11
N TYR A 5 -3.32 8.63 11.85
CA TYR A 5 -3.33 8.63 13.30
C TYR A 5 -3.58 7.22 13.82
N GLY A 6 -2.82 6.82 14.83
CA GLY A 6 -2.97 5.52 15.47
C GLY A 6 -1.82 5.21 16.41
N HIS A 7 -2.10 4.43 17.45
CA HIS A 7 -1.08 3.95 18.35
C HIS A 7 -0.10 3.01 17.61
N GLY A 8 1.20 3.18 17.83
CA GLY A 8 2.24 2.37 17.20
C GLY A 8 2.60 2.73 15.76
N PHE A 9 1.97 3.76 15.17
CA PHE A 9 2.24 4.16 13.78
C PHE A 9 3.70 4.53 13.55
N THR A 10 4.33 5.28 14.47
CA THR A 10 5.75 5.64 14.39
C THR A 10 6.67 4.43 14.25
N GLY A 11 6.39 3.33 14.98
CA GLY A 11 7.19 2.11 14.89
C GLY A 11 7.06 1.44 13.52
N GLN A 12 5.87 1.47 12.92
CA GLN A 12 5.65 0.97 11.56
C GLN A 12 6.41 1.79 10.52
N LEU A 13 6.44 3.12 10.67
CA LEU A 13 7.22 4.00 9.80
C LEU A 13 8.71 3.76 9.92
N GLN A 14 9.23 3.57 11.14
CA GLN A 14 10.63 3.25 11.37
C GLN A 14 11.01 1.91 10.74
N ALA A 15 10.17 0.88 10.91
CA ALA A 15 10.39 -0.43 10.30
C ALA A 15 10.39 -0.37 8.77
N ALA A 16 9.46 0.40 8.17
CA ALA A 16 9.42 0.61 6.72
C ALA A 16 10.65 1.37 6.22
N GLY A 17 11.07 2.42 6.94
CA GLY A 17 12.26 3.22 6.60
C GLY A 17 13.59 2.48 6.78
N ALA A 18 13.65 1.50 7.68
CA ALA A 18 14.84 0.65 7.86
C ALA A 18 15.01 -0.39 6.75
N ARG A 19 13.98 -0.61 5.93
CA ARG A 19 13.99 -1.62 4.87
C ARG A 19 14.74 -1.08 3.65
N THR A 20 15.90 -1.67 3.34
CA THR A 20 16.80 -1.18 2.29
C THR A 20 16.48 -1.70 0.88
N LEU A 21 15.64 -2.73 0.77
CA LEU A 21 15.30 -3.37 -0.50
C LEU A 21 13.78 -3.56 -0.66
N GLY A 22 13.29 -3.27 -1.85
CA GLY A 22 11.90 -3.38 -2.27
C GLY A 22 11.07 -2.14 -1.92
N ALA A 23 9.77 -2.35 -1.77
CA ALA A 23 8.82 -1.31 -1.43
C ALA A 23 7.98 -1.71 -0.21
N THR A 24 7.45 -0.72 0.50
CA THR A 24 6.43 -0.90 1.54
C THR A 24 5.30 0.07 1.26
N VAL A 25 4.08 -0.45 1.23
CA VAL A 25 2.84 0.33 1.11
C VAL A 25 1.93 0.00 2.27
N PHE A 26 1.10 0.96 2.68
CA PHE A 26 0.21 0.78 3.81
C PHE A 26 -1.23 0.65 3.32
N GLY A 27 -1.85 -0.50 3.61
CA GLY A 27 -3.26 -0.76 3.33
C GLY A 27 -4.14 -0.33 4.50
N TYR A 28 -5.32 0.19 4.21
CA TYR A 28 -6.36 0.46 5.20
C TYR A 28 -7.71 -0.04 4.69
N TRP A 29 -8.50 -0.60 5.60
CA TRP A 29 -9.84 -1.06 5.25
C TRP A 29 -10.73 0.16 4.98
N VAL A 30 -11.38 0.18 3.82
CA VAL A 30 -12.31 1.24 3.44
C VAL A 30 -13.65 0.65 3.03
N ARG A 31 -14.70 1.45 3.19
CA ARG A 31 -16.06 1.05 2.81
C ARG A 31 -16.27 1.04 1.30
N ASP A 32 -15.69 2.01 0.60
CA ASP A 32 -15.88 2.22 -0.85
C ASP A 32 -14.53 2.04 -1.60
N PRO A 33 -14.01 0.79 -1.71
CA PRO A 33 -12.68 0.49 -2.24
C PRO A 33 -12.50 0.83 -3.73
N GLU A 34 -13.57 0.84 -4.52
CA GLU A 34 -13.57 1.15 -5.96
C GLU A 34 -13.05 2.56 -6.31
N ARG A 35 -12.92 3.43 -5.30
CA ARG A 35 -12.41 4.80 -5.45
C ARG A 35 -10.89 4.91 -5.36
N TYR A 36 -10.21 3.82 -5.01
CA TYR A 36 -8.79 3.79 -4.66
C TYR A 36 -8.04 2.65 -5.37
N GLY A 37 -6.71 2.64 -5.24
CA GLY A 37 -5.91 1.46 -5.53
C GLY A 37 -6.16 0.38 -4.47
N VAL A 38 -6.61 -0.80 -4.88
CA VAL A 38 -7.02 -1.90 -3.99
C VAL A 38 -5.99 -3.02 -4.06
N ALA A 39 -5.54 -3.49 -2.91
CA ALA A 39 -4.64 -4.64 -2.82
C ALA A 39 -5.41 -5.95 -3.00
N GLU A 40 -4.91 -6.85 -3.83
CA GLU A 40 -5.37 -8.23 -3.93
C GLU A 40 -4.51 -9.13 -3.05
N PHE A 41 -5.15 -10.06 -2.33
CA PHE A 41 -4.47 -11.00 -1.45
C PHE A 41 -4.68 -12.43 -1.92
N ASP A 42 -3.65 -13.27 -1.76
CA ASP A 42 -3.82 -14.72 -1.83
C ASP A 42 -4.48 -15.28 -0.56
N ALA A 43 -4.73 -16.60 -0.57
CA ALA A 43 -5.33 -17.31 0.57
C ALA A 43 -4.47 -17.28 1.85
N ALA A 44 -3.17 -16.95 1.75
CA ALA A 44 -2.27 -16.79 2.89
C ALA A 44 -2.19 -15.33 3.38
N GLY A 45 -2.96 -14.42 2.79
CA GLY A 45 -2.95 -12.99 3.12
C GLY A 45 -1.76 -12.24 2.56
N ARG A 46 -1.06 -12.76 1.56
CA ARG A 46 0.03 -12.06 0.88
C ARG A 46 -0.51 -11.24 -0.27
N VAL A 47 0.01 -10.03 -0.43
CA VAL A 47 -0.34 -9.17 -1.56
C VAL A 47 0.17 -9.81 -2.86
N VAL A 48 -0.72 -10.06 -3.81
CA VAL A 48 -0.40 -10.63 -5.12
C VAL A 48 -0.66 -9.65 -6.27
N GLY A 49 -1.39 -8.58 -6.00
CA GLY A 49 -1.72 -7.58 -7.01
C GLY A 49 -2.18 -6.26 -6.40
N LEU A 50 -2.20 -5.23 -7.23
CA LEU A 50 -2.79 -3.93 -6.94
C LEU A 50 -3.58 -3.51 -8.17
N GLU A 51 -4.84 -3.14 -7.98
CA GLU A 51 -5.73 -2.70 -9.04
C GLU A 51 -6.21 -1.27 -8.76
N GLU A 52 -6.03 -0.35 -9.71
CA GLU A 52 -6.42 1.05 -9.54
C GLU A 52 -7.90 1.24 -9.87
N LYS A 53 -8.68 1.66 -8.88
CA LYS A 53 -10.12 1.96 -9.00
C LYS A 53 -10.92 0.84 -9.67
N PRO A 54 -10.84 -0.40 -9.15
CA PRO A 54 -11.51 -1.54 -9.76
C PRO A 54 -13.04 -1.35 -9.70
N ALA A 55 -13.71 -1.64 -10.82
CA ALA A 55 -15.18 -1.67 -10.83
C ALA A 55 -15.76 -2.80 -9.95
N GLN A 56 -14.99 -3.87 -9.75
CA GLN A 56 -15.32 -5.02 -8.89
C GLN A 56 -14.11 -5.34 -7.98
N PRO A 57 -13.96 -4.63 -6.86
CA PRO A 57 -12.81 -4.76 -5.98
C PRO A 57 -12.70 -6.16 -5.39
N ARG A 58 -11.49 -6.75 -5.48
CA ARG A 58 -11.18 -8.08 -4.91
C ARG A 58 -10.94 -8.07 -3.41
N SER A 59 -10.79 -6.88 -2.81
CA SER A 59 -10.71 -6.69 -1.37
C SER A 59 -11.22 -5.30 -0.98
N SER A 60 -11.42 -5.08 0.33
CA SER A 60 -11.73 -3.76 0.88
C SER A 60 -10.50 -3.01 1.38
N TYR A 61 -9.29 -3.47 1.09
CA TYR A 61 -8.05 -2.81 1.53
C TYR A 61 -7.54 -1.87 0.45
N ALA A 62 -7.76 -0.58 0.67
CA ALA A 62 -7.20 0.48 -0.15
C ALA A 62 -5.75 0.75 0.26
N VAL A 63 -4.89 0.95 -0.75
CA VAL A 63 -3.54 1.45 -0.53
C VAL A 63 -3.62 2.96 -0.26
N THR A 64 -3.08 3.34 0.88
CA THR A 64 -3.04 4.74 1.33
C THR A 64 -1.96 5.52 0.61
N GLY A 65 -2.02 6.86 0.70
CA GLY A 65 -1.06 7.78 0.11
C GLY A 65 0.35 7.78 0.72
N LEU A 66 0.80 6.69 1.33
CA LEU A 66 2.10 6.56 1.98
C LEU A 66 2.87 5.35 1.44
N TYR A 67 4.04 5.63 0.88
CA TYR A 67 4.85 4.66 0.15
C TYR A 67 6.32 4.82 0.53
N PHE A 68 7.01 3.69 0.71
CA PHE A 68 8.46 3.62 0.86
C PHE A 68 9.00 2.79 -0.28
N TYR A 69 10.03 3.28 -0.95
CA TYR A 69 10.67 2.61 -2.08
C TYR A 69 12.18 2.58 -1.88
N ASP A 70 12.82 1.55 -2.43
CA ASP A 70 14.27 1.52 -2.61
C ASP A 70 14.72 2.39 -3.79
N GLY A 71 16.03 2.44 -4.05
CA GLY A 71 16.63 3.28 -5.09
C GLY A 71 16.22 2.93 -6.53
N ARG A 72 15.45 1.86 -6.76
CA ARG A 72 15.04 1.42 -8.12
C ARG A 72 13.72 2.00 -8.57
N ALA A 73 12.95 2.65 -7.69
CA ALA A 73 11.64 3.20 -8.06
C ALA A 73 11.71 4.20 -9.22
N SER A 74 12.77 5.01 -9.27
CA SER A 74 13.01 5.95 -10.37
C SER A 74 13.13 5.24 -11.71
N ASP A 75 13.83 4.10 -11.74
CA ASP A 75 14.02 3.30 -12.95
C ASP A 75 12.70 2.69 -13.43
N PHE A 76 11.88 2.19 -12.49
CA PHE A 76 10.53 1.67 -12.79
C PHE A 76 9.55 2.76 -13.22
N ALA A 77 9.73 4.01 -12.77
CA ALA A 77 8.86 5.12 -13.14
C ALA A 77 9.24 5.76 -14.48
N ALA A 78 10.48 5.58 -14.93
CA ALA A 78 10.99 6.16 -16.18
C ALA A 78 10.63 5.34 -17.42
N SER A 79 10.14 4.10 -17.25
CA SER A 79 9.75 3.19 -18.33
C SER A 79 8.33 3.41 -18.84
#